data_AF-A0A6A7A0V7-F1
#
_entry.id   AF-A0A6A7A0V7-F1
#
_cell.length_a   1.000
_cell.length_b   1.000
_cell.length_c   1.000
_cell.angle_alpha   90.00
_cell.angle_beta   90.00
_cell.angle_gamma   90.00
#
_symmetry.space_group_name_H-M   'P 1'
#
loop_
_entity.id
_entity.type
_entity.pdbx_description
1 polymer ?
#
loop_
_entity_poly.entity_id
_entity_poly.type
_entity_poly.pdbx_seq_one_letter_code
_entity_poly.pdbx_strand_id
1 'polypeptide(L)'
;MSGDPFSDVFAIDFKDAGIYGGQTATSSQPDSKITCEKETIFVPVFDSIPHLTPWSSPSSSPSSNASPVPVVDFTGPLEWTNEDLSPLLSNNLIFSPPLADLRNTPSPIHLRLFERTPTSPPPPKAFSKHAPIGTGRPTSRILLAESDKCSSAHAARASLAKSLLKDIYNMSAIHNKYEVLSTLYSSPPATLLSLQRGMIEMLGVDDDELDARFECLNGHVDQECPLEARMEVYLLGVGREEIESWVTTVALTRSMGGKERGDRSRVFGEAEAFLWRAALVFLEEDSVFEGNSSVEGEGVR
;
A
#
# COMPACT_ATOMS: atom_id res chain seq x y z
N MET A 1 26.47 23.02 5.72
CA MET A 1 26.73 23.34 4.30
C MET A 1 25.45 23.05 3.56
N SER A 2 24.81 24.09 3.03
CA SER A 2 23.50 24.05 2.39
C SER A 2 23.69 23.66 0.93
N GLY A 3 23.51 22.38 0.61
CA GLY A 3 23.45 21.91 -0.77
C GLY A 3 22.05 22.15 -1.32
N ASP A 4 21.99 22.81 -2.47
CA ASP A 4 20.77 22.92 -3.27
C ASP A 4 20.33 21.52 -3.73
N PRO A 5 19.13 21.03 -3.35
CA PRO A 5 18.65 19.70 -3.75
C PRO A 5 18.31 19.60 -5.24
N PHE A 6 18.44 20.69 -6.01
CA PHE A 6 18.34 20.72 -7.46
C PHE A 6 19.64 21.16 -8.14
N SER A 7 20.77 21.09 -7.43
CA SER A 7 22.10 21.29 -8.03
C SER A 7 22.31 20.31 -9.18
N ASP A 8 22.72 20.83 -10.34
CA ASP A 8 22.91 20.14 -11.64
C ASP A 8 24.01 19.05 -11.66
N VAL A 9 24.42 18.55 -10.49
CA VAL A 9 25.43 17.50 -10.32
C VAL A 9 25.00 16.62 -9.15
N PHE A 10 24.31 15.52 -9.44
CA PHE A 10 24.09 14.45 -8.47
C PHE A 10 25.04 13.30 -8.78
N ALA A 11 25.90 12.98 -7.82
CA ALA A 11 26.71 11.77 -7.82
C ALA A 11 26.13 10.81 -6.76
N ILE A 12 25.61 9.66 -7.18
CA ILE A 12 25.17 8.61 -6.27
C ILE A 12 26.37 7.70 -6.01
N ASP A 13 26.93 7.76 -4.81
CA ASP A 13 28.03 6.90 -4.38
C ASP A 13 27.48 5.56 -3.86
N PHE A 14 27.58 4.50 -4.66
CA PHE A 14 27.31 3.15 -4.19
C PHE A 14 28.45 2.70 -3.27
N LYS A 15 28.14 2.40 -2.01
CA LYS A 15 29.06 1.69 -1.11
C LYS A 15 28.85 0.19 -1.27
N ASP A 16 29.94 -0.47 -1.60
CA ASP A 16 30.06 -1.92 -1.77
C ASP A 16 29.57 -2.64 -0.50
N ALA A 17 28.36 -3.18 -0.54
CA ALA A 17 27.80 -4.00 0.53
C ALA A 17 28.36 -5.41 0.38
N GLY A 18 29.39 -5.71 1.17
CA GLY A 18 30.05 -7.01 1.19
C GLY A 18 29.06 -8.17 1.30
N ILE A 19 29.21 -9.10 0.36
CA ILE A 19 28.50 -10.38 0.24
C ILE A 19 28.53 -11.14 1.59
N TYR A 20 27.41 -11.15 2.32
CA TYR A 20 27.14 -12.13 3.38
C TYR A 20 26.32 -13.29 2.79
N GLY A 21 27.01 -14.16 2.06
CA GLY A 21 26.47 -15.44 1.59
C GLY A 21 27.09 -16.59 2.40
N GLY A 22 26.39 -17.06 3.43
CA GLY A 22 26.69 -18.34 4.05
C GLY A 22 26.12 -19.48 3.21
N GLN A 23 26.94 -20.12 2.37
CA GLN A 23 26.67 -21.47 1.88
C GLN A 23 27.98 -22.21 1.56
N THR A 24 28.19 -23.31 2.28
CA THR A 24 29.21 -24.32 2.04
C THR A 24 28.83 -25.20 0.84
N ALA A 25 29.72 -25.30 -0.15
CA ALA A 25 30.24 -26.56 -0.72
C ALA A 25 30.57 -26.45 -2.23
N THR A 26 31.89 -26.47 -2.50
CA THR A 26 32.58 -27.15 -3.61
C THR A 26 31.97 -27.12 -5.02
N SER A 27 32.49 -26.20 -5.85
CA SER A 27 32.80 -26.49 -7.25
C SER A 27 33.92 -25.57 -7.72
N SER A 28 35.02 -26.16 -8.18
CA SER A 28 36.20 -25.46 -8.70
C SER A 28 35.92 -24.91 -10.10
N GLN A 29 35.62 -23.62 -10.20
CA GLN A 29 35.81 -22.83 -11.42
C GLN A 29 36.68 -21.59 -11.11
N PRO A 30 37.50 -21.12 -12.06
CA PRO A 30 38.41 -20.02 -11.82
C PRO A 30 37.65 -18.71 -11.60
N ASP A 31 37.98 -18.05 -10.49
CA ASP A 31 37.50 -16.72 -10.10
C ASP A 31 37.72 -15.70 -11.23
N SER A 32 36.68 -15.44 -12.01
CA SER A 32 36.55 -14.15 -12.69
C SER A 32 36.21 -13.14 -11.60
N LYS A 33 37.23 -12.42 -11.10
CA LYS A 33 37.05 -11.20 -10.31
C LYS A 33 36.16 -10.24 -11.12
N ILE A 34 34.87 -10.22 -10.80
CA ILE A 34 33.99 -9.14 -11.21
C ILE A 34 34.47 -7.94 -10.41
N THR A 35 35.30 -7.12 -11.04
CA THR A 35 35.68 -5.83 -10.50
C THR A 35 34.49 -4.93 -10.81
N CYS A 36 33.65 -4.66 -9.81
CA CYS A 36 32.58 -3.69 -9.96
C CYS A 36 33.26 -2.32 -10.05
N GLU A 37 33.51 -1.84 -11.27
CA GLU A 37 34.02 -0.49 -11.47
C GLU A 37 32.95 0.51 -11.01
N LYS A 38 33.42 1.54 -10.32
CA LYS A 38 32.59 2.60 -9.76
C LYS A 38 32.00 3.41 -10.92
N GLU A 39 30.84 3.01 -11.41
CA GLU A 39 30.24 3.65 -12.58
C GLU A 39 29.54 4.95 -12.16
N THR A 40 30.07 6.07 -12.65
CA THR A 40 29.46 7.39 -12.48
C THR A 40 28.57 7.65 -13.68
N ILE A 41 27.26 7.50 -13.51
CA ILE A 41 26.28 7.72 -14.60
C ILE A 41 25.96 9.22 -14.67
N PHE A 42 26.19 9.83 -15.83
CA PHE A 42 25.81 11.22 -16.11
C PHE A 42 24.48 11.23 -16.88
N VAL A 43 23.45 11.86 -16.30
CA VAL A 43 22.12 12.00 -16.92
C VAL A 43 22.13 13.21 -17.89
N PRO A 44 21.63 13.08 -19.12
CA PRO A 44 21.59 14.18 -20.08
C PRO A 44 20.62 15.31 -19.66
N VAL A 45 21.11 16.55 -19.78
CA VAL A 45 20.48 17.80 -19.34
C VAL A 45 19.40 18.27 -20.33
N PHE A 46 18.22 18.66 -19.83
CA PHE A 46 17.24 19.44 -20.59
C PHE A 46 17.44 20.95 -20.34
N ASP A 47 17.37 21.74 -21.41
CA ASP A 47 17.56 23.19 -21.39
C ASP A 47 16.63 23.90 -20.37
N SER A 48 17.22 24.80 -19.59
CA SER A 48 16.55 25.53 -18.50
C SER A 48 15.40 26.41 -19.00
N ILE A 49 14.21 26.25 -18.40
CA ILE A 49 13.02 27.06 -18.66
C ILE A 49 13.20 28.47 -18.06
N PRO A 50 12.85 29.56 -18.77
CA PRO A 50 13.05 30.92 -18.30
C PRO A 50 12.23 31.24 -17.04
N HIS A 51 12.90 31.88 -16.07
CA HIS A 51 12.32 32.32 -14.80
C HIS A 51 11.13 33.28 -15.00
N LEU A 52 9.95 32.87 -14.51
CA LEU A 52 8.80 33.75 -14.37
C LEU A 52 8.81 34.42 -12.98
N THR A 53 8.58 35.74 -12.98
CA THR A 53 8.58 36.61 -11.80
C THR A 53 7.45 36.29 -10.81
N PRO A 54 7.67 36.46 -9.50
CA PRO A 54 6.71 36.10 -8.46
C PRO A 54 5.54 37.09 -8.41
N TRP A 55 4.32 36.57 -8.50
CA TRP A 55 3.10 37.36 -8.32
C TRP A 55 2.79 37.53 -6.83
N SER A 56 2.68 38.78 -6.40
CA SER A 56 2.42 39.19 -5.01
C SER A 56 1.01 38.81 -4.51
N SER A 57 0.92 38.53 -3.20
CA SER A 57 -0.29 38.18 -2.44
C SER A 57 -1.35 39.28 -2.36
N PRO A 58 -2.60 38.91 -2.00
CA PRO A 58 -3.29 39.67 -0.96
C PRO A 58 -4.05 38.81 0.08
N SER A 59 -3.82 39.19 1.35
CA SER A 59 -4.72 39.36 2.52
C SER A 59 -5.99 38.52 2.79
N SER A 60 -5.99 37.89 3.98
CA SER A 60 -6.95 38.03 5.11
C SER A 60 -8.34 37.35 5.18
N SER A 61 -8.42 36.37 6.11
CA SER A 61 -9.48 36.09 7.12
C SER A 61 -10.78 35.36 6.71
N PRO A 62 -11.54 34.67 7.62
CA PRO A 62 -11.42 34.60 9.08
C PRO A 62 -11.44 33.18 9.71
N SER A 63 -11.11 33.18 11.01
CA SER A 63 -11.23 32.09 11.99
C SER A 63 -12.59 31.40 11.98
N SER A 64 -12.60 30.06 11.98
CA SER A 64 -13.77 29.24 12.29
C SER A 64 -13.43 28.27 13.41
N ASN A 65 -14.14 28.40 14.52
CA ASN A 65 -14.15 27.46 15.63
C ASN A 65 -14.52 26.07 15.13
N ALA A 66 -13.56 25.15 15.11
CA ALA A 66 -13.82 23.73 14.96
C ALA A 66 -13.98 23.13 16.36
N SER A 67 -15.16 22.57 16.65
CA SER A 67 -15.36 21.72 17.82
C SER A 67 -14.36 20.55 17.78
N PRO A 68 -13.80 20.13 18.93
CA PRO A 68 -12.87 19.01 18.96
C PRO A 68 -13.62 17.72 18.58
N VAL A 69 -13.18 17.10 17.50
CA VAL A 69 -13.52 15.71 17.16
C VAL A 69 -12.81 14.82 18.20
N PRO A 70 -13.47 13.80 18.76
CA PRO A 70 -12.88 12.98 19.81
C PRO A 70 -11.57 12.34 19.33
N VAL A 71 -10.50 12.62 20.05
CA VAL A 71 -9.24 11.89 19.95
C VAL A 71 -9.56 10.48 20.43
N VAL A 72 -9.60 9.53 19.50
CA VAL A 72 -9.78 8.12 19.84
C VAL A 72 -8.49 7.66 20.53
N ASP A 73 -8.60 7.34 21.81
CA ASP A 73 -7.49 6.81 22.61
C ASP A 73 -7.31 5.32 22.27
N PHE A 74 -6.27 5.00 21.52
CA PHE A 74 -6.02 3.65 20.98
C PHE A 74 -5.17 2.76 21.90
N THR A 75 -5.15 3.04 23.22
CA THR A 75 -4.37 2.29 24.22
C THR A 75 -5.06 1.03 24.76
N GLY A 76 -6.31 0.76 24.36
CA GLY A 76 -7.06 -0.43 24.76
C GLY A 76 -6.83 -1.67 23.86
N PRO A 77 -7.22 -2.88 24.31
CA PRO A 77 -7.22 -4.07 23.47
C PRO A 77 -8.03 -3.82 22.19
N LEU A 78 -7.52 -4.30 21.06
CA LEU A 78 -8.06 -4.01 19.73
C LEU A 78 -9.48 -4.61 19.56
N GLU A 79 -10.51 -3.82 19.84
CA GLU A 79 -11.89 -4.23 19.62
C GLU A 79 -12.24 -4.06 18.14
N TRP A 80 -12.19 -5.14 17.35
CA TRP A 80 -12.59 -5.10 15.94
C TRP A 80 -14.10 -4.84 15.81
N THR A 81 -14.49 -3.58 15.70
CA THR A 81 -15.88 -3.17 15.45
C THR A 81 -16.20 -3.18 13.96
N ASN A 82 -17.49 -3.03 13.62
CA ASN A 82 -17.90 -2.83 12.23
C ASN A 82 -17.37 -1.50 11.67
N GLU A 83 -17.16 -0.52 12.53
CA GLU A 83 -16.66 0.81 12.17
C GLU A 83 -15.17 0.77 11.82
N ASP A 84 -14.38 -0.12 12.41
CA ASP A 84 -12.94 -0.30 12.13
C ASP A 84 -12.68 -1.05 10.82
N LEU A 85 -13.59 -1.95 10.43
CA LEU A 85 -13.51 -2.66 9.16
C LEU A 85 -14.00 -1.81 7.99
N SER A 86 -14.89 -0.85 8.21
CA SER A 86 -15.44 -0.01 7.13
C SER A 86 -14.44 0.86 6.34
N PRO A 87 -13.39 1.48 6.95
CA PRO A 87 -12.48 2.40 6.26
C PRO A 87 -11.40 1.63 5.48
N LEU A 88 -11.10 0.41 5.92
CA LEU A 88 -10.16 -0.49 5.25
C LEU A 88 -10.70 -1.01 3.91
N LEU A 89 -12.01 -0.86 3.66
CA LEU A 89 -12.71 -1.64 2.65
C LEU A 89 -13.37 -0.74 1.60
N SER A 90 -12.86 -0.81 0.37
CA SER A 90 -13.41 -0.10 -0.79
C SER A 90 -14.85 -0.55 -1.10
N ASN A 91 -15.58 0.24 -1.91
CA ASN A 91 -16.94 -0.09 -2.38
C ASN A 91 -17.06 -1.44 -3.13
N ASN A 92 -15.94 -2.11 -3.40
CA ASN A 92 -15.91 -3.39 -4.08
C ASN A 92 -15.94 -4.58 -3.11
N LEU A 93 -15.84 -4.36 -1.80
CA LEU A 93 -15.75 -5.47 -0.85
C LEU A 93 -17.12 -5.87 -0.29
N ILE A 94 -17.33 -7.18 -0.12
CA ILE A 94 -18.59 -7.78 0.36
C ILE A 94 -18.29 -8.74 1.51
N PHE A 95 -19.01 -8.59 2.61
CA PHE A 95 -19.06 -9.60 3.67
C PHE A 95 -20.20 -10.60 3.45
N SER A 96 -19.92 -11.86 3.75
CA SER A 96 -20.92 -12.93 3.83
C SER A 96 -20.74 -13.70 5.14
N PRO A 97 -21.71 -13.68 6.06
CA PRO A 97 -22.92 -12.84 6.06
C PRO A 97 -22.59 -11.34 6.17
N PRO A 98 -23.51 -10.43 5.81
CA PRO A 98 -23.30 -8.99 5.98
C PRO A 98 -22.99 -8.63 7.44
N LEU A 99 -22.09 -7.66 7.66
CA LEU A 99 -21.69 -7.24 9.01
C LEU A 99 -22.85 -6.71 9.87
N ALA A 100 -23.88 -6.14 9.24
CA ALA A 100 -25.08 -5.66 9.91
C ALA A 100 -25.93 -6.81 10.48
N ASP A 101 -25.91 -7.97 9.82
CA ASP A 101 -26.76 -9.12 10.17
C ASP A 101 -26.08 -10.06 11.17
N LEU A 102 -24.78 -9.88 11.44
CA LEU A 102 -23.96 -10.74 12.30
C LEU A 102 -24.55 -11.02 13.68
N ARG A 103 -25.31 -10.07 14.26
CA ARG A 103 -25.96 -10.24 15.57
C ARG A 103 -27.08 -11.28 15.55
N ASN A 104 -27.71 -11.46 14.39
CA ASN A 104 -28.85 -12.36 14.17
C ASN A 104 -28.46 -13.65 13.45
N THR A 105 -27.19 -13.78 13.03
CA THR A 105 -26.69 -14.97 12.36
C THR A 105 -26.66 -16.16 13.33
N PRO A 106 -27.25 -17.31 12.97
CA PRO A 106 -27.19 -18.51 13.81
C PRO A 106 -25.76 -19.05 13.89
N SER A 107 -25.40 -19.56 15.07
CA SER A 107 -24.10 -20.21 15.30
C SER A 107 -24.03 -21.58 14.61
N PRO A 108 -22.86 -21.98 14.06
CA PRO A 108 -21.59 -21.24 14.02
C PRO A 108 -21.58 -20.16 12.95
N ILE A 109 -20.99 -19.01 13.30
CA ILE A 109 -20.79 -17.87 12.41
C ILE A 109 -19.49 -18.06 11.63
N HIS A 110 -19.59 -18.03 10.30
CA HIS A 110 -18.48 -18.14 9.36
C HIS A 110 -18.47 -16.90 8.47
N LEU A 111 -17.55 -15.98 8.72
CA LEU A 111 -17.48 -14.69 8.03
C LEU A 111 -16.49 -14.77 6.87
N ARG A 112 -16.92 -14.35 5.68
CA ARG A 112 -16.10 -14.32 4.47
C ARG A 112 -16.06 -12.91 3.89
N LEU A 113 -14.88 -12.46 3.49
CA LEU A 113 -14.66 -11.22 2.78
C LEU A 113 -14.40 -11.52 1.31
N PHE A 114 -15.16 -10.89 0.43
CA PHE A 114 -15.02 -11.02 -1.02
C PHE A 114 -14.72 -9.68 -1.67
N GLU A 115 -13.96 -9.69 -2.75
CA GLU A 115 -13.86 -8.59 -3.69
C GLU A 115 -14.79 -8.79 -4.89
N ARG A 116 -15.54 -7.75 -5.25
CA ARG A 116 -16.28 -7.65 -6.50
C ARG A 116 -15.32 -7.32 -7.62
N THR A 117 -15.16 -8.22 -8.56
CA THR A 117 -14.60 -7.83 -9.85
C THR A 117 -15.66 -7.02 -10.61
N PRO A 118 -15.32 -5.84 -11.14
CA PRO A 118 -16.20 -5.14 -12.06
C PRO A 118 -16.50 -6.09 -13.24
N THR A 119 -17.78 -6.42 -13.45
CA THR A 119 -18.14 -7.17 -14.65
C THR A 119 -18.05 -6.20 -15.82
N SER A 120 -17.15 -6.49 -16.77
CA SER A 120 -17.18 -5.88 -18.09
C SER A 120 -18.63 -5.93 -18.62
N PRO A 121 -19.14 -4.84 -19.23
CA PRO A 121 -20.48 -4.83 -19.79
C PRO A 121 -20.60 -6.04 -20.73
N PRO A 122 -21.55 -6.96 -20.47
CA PRO A 122 -21.61 -8.19 -21.23
C PRO A 122 -21.89 -7.83 -22.69
N PRO A 123 -21.23 -8.52 -23.64
CA PRO A 123 -21.42 -8.24 -25.05
C PRO A 123 -22.91 -8.38 -25.41
N PRO A 124 -23.44 -7.63 -26.39
CA PRO A 124 -24.87 -7.66 -26.76
C PRO A 124 -25.40 -9.08 -27.02
N LYS A 125 -24.52 -9.99 -27.47
CA LYS A 125 -24.82 -11.41 -27.71
C LYS A 125 -25.25 -12.18 -26.45
N ALA A 126 -24.84 -11.73 -25.26
CA ALA A 126 -25.24 -12.30 -23.97
C ALA A 126 -26.72 -12.05 -23.62
N PHE A 127 -27.36 -11.06 -24.28
CA PHE A 127 -28.78 -10.75 -24.18
C PHE A 127 -29.61 -11.35 -25.33
N SER A 128 -29.04 -12.25 -26.12
CA SER A 128 -29.76 -12.90 -27.23
C SER A 128 -30.95 -13.71 -26.71
N LYS A 129 -32.09 -13.65 -27.42
CA LYS A 129 -33.28 -14.48 -27.16
C LYS A 129 -32.97 -15.99 -27.23
N HIS A 130 -31.87 -16.36 -27.88
CA HIS A 130 -31.39 -17.74 -28.01
C HIS A 130 -30.29 -18.08 -26.99
N ALA A 131 -29.90 -17.14 -26.13
CA ALA A 131 -28.99 -17.44 -25.03
C ALA A 131 -29.72 -18.33 -24.01
N PRO A 132 -29.05 -19.36 -23.45
CA PRO A 132 -29.65 -20.22 -22.46
C PRO A 132 -30.19 -19.38 -21.29
N ILE A 133 -31.45 -19.61 -20.93
CA ILE A 133 -32.17 -18.95 -19.83
C ILE A 133 -31.44 -19.34 -18.54
N GLY A 134 -30.53 -18.48 -18.08
CA GLY A 134 -29.63 -18.79 -16.97
C GLY A 134 -28.33 -17.98 -16.95
N THR A 135 -28.01 -17.20 -17.97
CA THR A 135 -26.81 -16.34 -18.01
C THR A 135 -26.93 -15.05 -17.18
N GLY A 136 -27.70 -15.09 -16.08
CA GLY A 136 -27.74 -14.06 -15.05
C GLY A 136 -26.39 -13.94 -14.36
N ARG A 137 -25.50 -13.19 -15.02
CA ARG A 137 -24.14 -12.75 -14.66
C ARG A 137 -23.58 -13.34 -13.35
N PRO A 138 -22.54 -14.19 -13.40
CA PRO A 138 -21.69 -14.37 -12.24
C PRO A 138 -21.14 -12.99 -11.89
N THR A 139 -21.49 -12.46 -10.72
CA THR A 139 -20.59 -11.49 -10.08
C THR A 139 -19.40 -12.34 -9.70
N SER A 140 -18.29 -12.26 -10.45
CA SER A 140 -17.06 -12.90 -9.99
C SER A 140 -16.71 -12.26 -8.66
N ARG A 141 -16.75 -13.08 -7.61
CA ARG A 141 -16.37 -12.71 -6.27
C ARG A 141 -15.09 -13.46 -5.99
N ILE A 142 -14.02 -12.73 -5.70
CA ILE A 142 -12.75 -13.31 -5.28
C ILE A 142 -12.82 -13.37 -3.75
N LEU A 143 -12.67 -14.56 -3.17
CA LEU A 143 -12.57 -14.69 -1.71
C LEU A 143 -11.20 -14.13 -1.30
N LEU A 144 -11.21 -13.07 -0.49
CA LEU A 144 -9.98 -12.45 0.03
C LEU A 144 -9.54 -13.11 1.34
N ALA A 145 -10.49 -13.32 2.25
CA ALA A 145 -10.23 -13.95 3.54
C ALA A 145 -11.49 -14.56 4.13
N GLU A 146 -11.32 -15.49 5.06
CA GLU A 146 -12.41 -16.05 5.84
C GLU A 146 -12.02 -16.27 7.30
N SER A 147 -13.00 -16.14 8.19
CA SER A 147 -12.85 -16.52 9.59
C SER A 147 -12.96 -18.03 9.74
N ASP A 148 -12.52 -18.53 10.88
CA ASP A 148 -12.95 -19.82 11.40
C ASP A 148 -14.45 -19.83 11.68
N LYS A 149 -14.99 -21.03 11.94
CA LYS A 149 -16.36 -21.20 12.42
C LYS A 149 -16.43 -20.83 13.91
N CYS A 150 -16.89 -19.62 14.19
CA CYS A 150 -16.89 -19.07 15.54
C CYS A 150 -18.29 -19.12 16.19
N SER A 151 -18.32 -19.18 17.52
CA SER A 151 -19.57 -19.19 18.30
C SER A 151 -20.19 -17.79 18.48
N SER A 152 -19.43 -16.73 18.23
CA SER A 152 -19.87 -15.34 18.40
C SER A 152 -19.40 -14.45 17.24
N ALA A 153 -20.13 -13.36 17.00
CA ALA A 153 -19.79 -12.39 15.96
C ALA A 153 -18.44 -11.70 16.23
N HIS A 154 -18.14 -11.44 17.50
CA HIS A 154 -16.85 -10.86 17.89
C HIS A 154 -15.69 -11.81 17.57
N ALA A 155 -15.82 -13.11 17.90
CA ALA A 155 -14.80 -14.10 17.57
C ALA A 155 -14.65 -14.29 16.04
N ALA A 156 -15.75 -14.25 15.28
CA ALA A 156 -15.70 -14.32 13.82
C ALA A 156 -14.95 -13.11 13.21
N ARG A 157 -15.18 -11.90 13.73
CA ARG A 157 -14.43 -10.70 13.30
C ARG A 157 -12.96 -10.81 13.63
N ALA A 158 -12.62 -11.21 14.85
CA ALA A 158 -11.24 -11.36 15.28
C ALA A 158 -10.52 -12.43 14.44
N SER A 159 -11.16 -13.57 14.17
CA SER A 159 -10.58 -14.63 13.33
C SER A 159 -10.42 -14.18 11.87
N LEU A 160 -11.39 -13.45 11.29
CA LEU A 160 -11.23 -12.87 9.96
C LEU A 160 -10.08 -11.87 9.91
N ALA A 161 -9.97 -10.98 10.92
CA ALA A 161 -8.88 -10.03 11.02
C ALA A 161 -7.52 -10.76 11.11
N LYS A 162 -7.42 -11.81 11.93
CA LYS A 162 -6.23 -12.68 11.96
C LYS A 162 -5.95 -13.30 10.59
N SER A 163 -6.96 -13.77 9.87
CA SER A 163 -6.78 -14.30 8.51
C SER A 163 -6.27 -13.26 7.53
N LEU A 164 -6.69 -12.00 7.65
CA LEU A 164 -6.19 -10.90 6.82
C LEU A 164 -4.74 -10.54 7.18
N LEU A 165 -4.42 -10.53 8.47
CA LEU A 165 -3.09 -10.21 8.98
C LEU A 165 -2.04 -11.30 8.67
N LYS A 166 -2.48 -12.55 8.47
CA LYS A 166 -1.61 -13.67 8.07
C LYS A 166 -0.97 -13.47 6.69
N ASP A 167 -1.63 -12.75 5.79
CA ASP A 167 -1.05 -12.42 4.49
C ASP A 167 -0.14 -11.21 4.62
N ILE A 168 1.11 -11.47 5.03
CA ILE A 168 2.13 -10.44 5.29
C ILE A 168 2.38 -9.59 4.03
N TYR A 169 2.33 -10.20 2.84
CA TYR A 169 2.55 -9.50 1.57
C TYR A 169 1.41 -8.52 1.29
N ASN A 170 0.17 -8.97 1.40
CA ASN A 170 -0.98 -8.09 1.22
C ASN A 170 -1.04 -7.00 2.29
N MET A 171 -0.71 -7.32 3.54
CA MET A 171 -0.62 -6.35 4.62
C MET A 171 0.44 -5.27 4.37
N SER A 172 1.63 -5.66 3.94
CA SER A 172 2.69 -4.72 3.57
C SER A 172 2.26 -3.84 2.39
N ALA A 173 1.61 -4.42 1.37
CA ALA A 173 1.11 -3.67 0.24
C ALA A 173 0.04 -2.63 0.63
N ILE A 174 -0.92 -3.00 1.50
CA ILE A 174 -1.95 -2.08 1.99
C ILE A 174 -1.34 -0.99 2.87
N HIS A 175 -0.41 -1.36 3.75
CA HIS A 175 0.33 -0.41 4.60
C HIS A 175 1.04 0.64 3.75
N ASN A 176 1.87 0.20 2.79
CA ASN A 176 2.62 1.09 1.90
C ASN A 176 1.66 1.98 1.10
N LYS A 177 0.53 1.43 0.62
CA LYS A 177 -0.50 2.22 -0.06
C LYS A 177 -1.06 3.34 0.81
N TYR A 178 -1.39 3.06 2.07
CA TYR A 178 -1.93 4.07 2.98
C TYR A 178 -0.89 5.09 3.41
N GLU A 179 0.36 4.69 3.63
CA GLU A 179 1.47 5.62 3.87
C GLU A 179 1.64 6.59 2.70
N VAL A 180 1.67 6.06 1.47
CA VAL A 180 1.78 6.85 0.24
C VAL A 180 0.59 7.80 0.11
N LEU A 181 -0.65 7.33 0.32
CA LEU A 181 -1.84 8.20 0.26
C LEU A 181 -1.79 9.29 1.33
N SER A 182 -1.48 8.93 2.57
CA SER A 182 -1.36 9.86 3.69
C SER A 182 -0.38 11.00 3.36
N THR A 183 0.81 10.64 2.85
CA THR A 183 1.85 11.61 2.46
C THR A 183 1.45 12.41 1.22
N LEU A 184 0.83 11.77 0.23
CA LEU A 184 0.35 12.44 -0.98
C LEU A 184 -0.68 13.53 -0.62
N TYR A 185 -1.65 13.22 0.23
CA TYR A 185 -2.68 14.18 0.63
C TYR A 185 -2.12 15.33 1.48
N SER A 186 -1.06 15.12 2.26
CA SER A 186 -0.40 16.20 3.01
C SER A 186 0.56 17.05 2.17
N SER A 187 0.88 16.61 0.95
CA SER A 187 1.91 17.24 0.12
C SER A 187 1.50 18.62 -0.44
N PRO A 188 2.48 19.55 -0.59
CA PRO A 188 2.26 20.81 -1.27
C PRO A 188 1.80 20.64 -2.73
N PRO A 189 0.98 21.56 -3.28
CA PRO A 189 0.55 21.47 -4.69
C PRO A 189 1.68 21.41 -5.71
N ALA A 190 2.82 22.03 -5.42
CA ALA A 190 4.01 21.98 -6.28
C ALA A 190 4.58 20.56 -6.37
N THR A 191 4.71 19.87 -5.23
CA THR A 191 5.12 18.46 -5.15
C THR A 191 4.15 17.57 -5.90
N LEU A 192 2.84 17.76 -5.74
CA LEU A 192 1.81 17.01 -6.47
C LEU A 192 1.92 17.19 -7.99
N LEU A 193 2.20 18.41 -8.46
CA LEU A 193 2.41 18.68 -9.88
C LEU A 193 3.69 17.99 -10.39
N SER A 194 4.76 18.02 -9.61
CA SER A 194 6.02 17.34 -9.94
C SER A 194 5.82 15.83 -10.04
N LEU A 195 5.20 15.21 -9.02
CA LEU A 195 4.84 13.80 -9.00
C LEU A 195 3.99 13.41 -10.19
N GLN A 196 2.94 14.18 -10.51
CA GLN A 196 2.08 13.87 -11.64
C GLN A 196 2.85 13.86 -12.96
N ARG A 197 3.79 14.79 -13.16
CA ARG A 197 4.64 14.82 -14.36
C ARG A 197 5.53 13.59 -14.41
N GLY A 198 6.22 13.26 -13.32
CA GLY A 198 7.05 12.06 -13.23
C GLY A 198 6.28 10.77 -13.55
N MET A 199 5.06 10.62 -13.00
CA MET A 199 4.21 9.47 -13.29
C MET A 199 3.77 9.40 -14.76
N ILE A 200 3.50 10.55 -15.41
CA ILE A 200 3.17 10.58 -16.84
C ILE A 200 4.38 10.17 -17.68
N GLU A 201 5.59 10.61 -17.33
CA GLU A 201 6.82 10.17 -18.01
C GLU A 201 7.05 8.66 -17.81
N MET A 202 6.81 8.12 -16.62
CA MET A 202 6.91 6.67 -16.35
C MET A 202 6.00 5.83 -17.26
N LEU A 203 4.82 6.34 -17.64
CA LEU A 203 3.94 5.64 -18.59
C LEU A 203 4.55 5.51 -20.00
N GLY A 204 5.53 6.34 -20.34
CA GLY A 204 6.25 6.29 -21.62
C GLY A 204 7.54 5.45 -21.59
N VAL A 205 7.97 4.98 -20.42
CA VAL A 205 9.14 4.11 -20.25
C VAL A 205 8.76 2.66 -20.59
N ASP A 206 9.66 1.88 -21.18
CA ASP A 206 9.42 0.46 -21.52
C ASP A 206 9.41 -0.44 -20.26
N ASP A 207 8.68 -1.57 -20.31
CA ASP A 207 8.53 -2.47 -19.15
C ASP A 207 9.89 -3.01 -18.65
N ASP A 208 10.79 -3.39 -19.56
CA ASP A 208 12.13 -3.89 -19.21
C ASP A 208 12.93 -2.84 -18.41
N GLU A 209 12.77 -1.55 -18.72
CA GLU A 209 13.43 -0.48 -17.98
C GLU A 209 12.76 -0.24 -16.62
N LEU A 210 11.44 -0.32 -16.53
CA LEU A 210 10.73 -0.22 -15.26
C LEU A 210 11.14 -1.36 -14.30
N ASP A 211 11.23 -2.59 -14.80
CA ASP A 211 11.68 -3.75 -14.02
C ASP A 211 13.12 -3.58 -13.54
N ALA A 212 14.03 -3.15 -14.43
CA ALA A 212 15.42 -2.88 -14.06
C ALA A 212 15.54 -1.78 -12.99
N ARG A 213 14.75 -0.69 -13.11
CA ARG A 213 14.70 0.36 -12.09
C ARG A 213 14.16 -0.16 -10.77
N PHE A 214 13.14 -1.02 -10.80
CA PHE A 214 12.59 -1.63 -9.59
C PHE A 214 13.64 -2.47 -8.88
N GLU A 215 14.37 -3.32 -9.60
CA GLU A 215 15.45 -4.13 -9.03
C GLU A 215 16.55 -3.27 -8.40
N CYS A 216 16.91 -2.14 -9.01
CA CYS A 216 17.90 -1.22 -8.46
C CYS A 216 17.42 -0.51 -7.19
N LEU A 217 16.16 -0.09 -7.14
CA LEU A 217 15.64 0.76 -6.06
C LEU A 217 15.04 -0.05 -4.89
N ASN A 218 14.52 -1.25 -5.16
CA ASN A 218 13.88 -2.08 -4.17
C ASN A 218 14.90 -2.51 -3.09
N GLY A 219 14.55 -2.30 -1.82
CA GLY A 219 15.45 -2.51 -0.68
C GLY A 219 16.47 -1.39 -0.41
N HIS A 220 16.58 -0.39 -1.29
CA HIS A 220 17.47 0.77 -1.11
C HIS A 220 16.72 2.07 -0.78
N VAL A 221 15.43 2.14 -1.11
CA VAL A 221 14.56 3.28 -0.77
C VAL A 221 13.79 2.96 0.52
N ASP A 222 14.01 3.77 1.55
CA ASP A 222 13.37 3.66 2.86
C ASP A 222 12.48 4.88 3.18
N GLN A 223 11.99 4.97 4.42
CA GLN A 223 11.14 6.07 4.86
C GLN A 223 11.85 7.42 5.00
N GLU A 224 13.19 7.44 5.07
CA GLU A 224 13.98 8.68 5.14
C GLU A 224 14.17 9.30 3.75
N CYS A 225 13.95 8.52 2.69
CA CYS A 225 14.04 8.99 1.32
C CYS A 225 12.93 9.99 0.95
N PRO A 226 13.19 10.89 -0.01
CA PRO A 226 12.17 11.82 -0.52
C PRO A 226 10.91 11.08 -1.00
N LEU A 227 9.76 11.73 -0.89
CA LEU A 227 8.47 11.18 -1.30
C LEU A 227 8.50 10.69 -2.76
N GLU A 228 9.19 11.41 -3.63
CA GLU A 228 9.34 11.07 -5.05
C GLU A 228 9.95 9.68 -5.24
N ALA A 229 11.05 9.37 -4.56
CA ALA A 229 11.71 8.07 -4.64
C ALA A 229 10.83 6.96 -4.05
N ARG A 230 10.19 7.21 -2.91
CA ARG A 230 9.28 6.26 -2.26
C ARG A 230 8.07 5.96 -3.15
N MET A 231 7.52 6.99 -3.80
CA MET A 231 6.43 6.86 -4.75
C MET A 231 6.87 6.09 -6.00
N GLU A 232 8.06 6.34 -6.54
CA GLU A 232 8.59 5.61 -7.69
C GLU A 232 8.69 4.10 -7.38
N VAL A 233 9.33 3.71 -6.27
CA VAL A 233 9.43 2.30 -5.87
C VAL A 233 8.05 1.67 -5.65
N TYR A 234 7.14 2.38 -5.00
CA TYR A 234 5.78 1.90 -4.81
C TYR A 234 5.08 1.65 -6.15
N LEU A 235 5.15 2.60 -7.09
CA LEU A 235 4.53 2.51 -8.41
C LEU A 235 5.12 1.39 -9.27
N LEU A 236 6.43 1.23 -9.24
CA LEU A 236 7.13 0.14 -9.90
C LEU A 236 6.67 -1.22 -9.34
N GLY A 237 6.50 -1.32 -8.02
CA GLY A 237 6.05 -2.56 -7.38
C GLY A 237 4.58 -2.93 -7.65
N VAL A 238 3.69 -1.94 -7.84
CA VAL A 238 2.27 -2.21 -8.18
C VAL A 238 2.05 -2.45 -9.68
N GLY A 239 3.01 -2.06 -10.53
CA GLY A 239 3.00 -2.30 -11.97
C GLY A 239 2.23 -1.24 -12.78
N ARG A 240 2.42 -1.30 -14.11
CA ARG A 240 1.98 -0.25 -15.07
C ARG A 240 0.48 0.05 -15.02
N GLU A 241 -0.37 -0.97 -14.91
CA GLU A 241 -1.82 -0.79 -14.90
C GLU A 241 -2.27 0.13 -13.75
N GLU A 242 -1.60 0.02 -12.60
CA GLU A 242 -1.89 0.86 -11.44
C GLU A 242 -1.33 2.28 -11.60
N ILE A 243 -0.22 2.48 -12.34
CA ILE A 243 0.36 3.81 -12.56
C ILE A 243 -0.67 4.77 -13.17
N GLU A 244 -1.46 4.34 -14.14
CA GLU A 244 -2.51 5.17 -14.76
C GLU A 244 -3.58 5.63 -13.74
N SER A 245 -3.99 4.71 -12.87
CA SER A 245 -4.91 4.97 -11.77
C SER A 245 -4.31 5.99 -10.78
N TRP A 246 -3.01 5.88 -10.51
CA TRP A 246 -2.29 6.79 -9.65
C TRP A 246 -2.10 8.19 -10.24
N VAL A 247 -1.83 8.31 -11.54
CA VAL A 247 -1.82 9.61 -12.24
C VAL A 247 -3.16 10.34 -12.02
N THR A 248 -4.26 9.62 -12.16
CA THR A 248 -5.62 10.15 -11.93
C THR A 248 -5.82 10.53 -10.46
N THR A 249 -5.33 9.71 -9.53
CA THR A 249 -5.40 9.96 -8.08
C THR A 249 -4.62 11.21 -7.67
N VAL A 250 -3.43 11.43 -8.21
CA VAL A 250 -2.64 12.65 -7.96
C VAL A 250 -3.32 13.88 -8.57
N ALA A 251 -3.86 13.76 -9.79
CA ALA A 251 -4.60 14.83 -10.44
C ALA A 251 -5.83 15.25 -9.62
N LEU A 252 -6.59 14.27 -9.13
CA LEU A 252 -7.74 14.48 -8.26
C LEU A 252 -7.29 15.16 -6.95
N THR A 253 -6.26 14.62 -6.29
CA THR A 253 -5.71 15.18 -5.05
C THR A 253 -5.30 16.63 -5.23
N ARG A 254 -4.68 17.00 -6.35
CA ARG A 254 -4.31 18.40 -6.63
C ARG A 254 -5.54 19.32 -6.79
N SER A 255 -6.65 18.81 -7.32
CA SER A 255 -7.88 19.57 -7.49
C SER A 255 -8.68 19.77 -6.19
N MET A 256 -8.36 19.02 -5.13
CA MET A 256 -9.04 19.11 -3.84
C MET A 256 -8.62 20.35 -3.04
N GLY A 257 -9.56 20.86 -2.23
CA GLY A 257 -9.27 21.93 -1.28
C GLY A 257 -8.36 21.47 -0.13
N GLY A 258 -7.56 22.39 0.42
CA GLY A 258 -6.59 22.07 1.48
C GLY A 258 -7.20 21.35 2.70
N LYS A 259 -8.41 21.74 3.11
CA LYS A 259 -9.14 21.08 4.21
C LYS A 259 -9.49 19.62 3.87
N GLU A 260 -10.06 19.37 2.69
CA GLU A 260 -10.43 18.01 2.26
C GLU A 260 -9.20 17.11 2.18
N ARG A 261 -8.09 17.61 1.62
CA ARG A 261 -6.82 16.87 1.58
C ARG A 261 -6.31 16.55 2.98
N GLY A 262 -6.32 17.52 3.90
CA GLY A 262 -5.93 17.30 5.29
C GLY A 262 -6.80 16.26 5.99
N ASP A 263 -8.11 16.28 5.78
CA ASP A 263 -9.04 15.29 6.33
C ASP A 263 -8.74 13.88 5.79
N ARG A 264 -8.47 13.73 4.48
CA ARG A 264 -8.09 12.44 3.87
C ARG A 264 -6.71 11.95 4.34
N SER A 265 -5.73 12.84 4.39
CA SER A 265 -4.38 12.53 4.89
C SER A 265 -4.45 11.94 6.30
N ARG A 266 -5.23 12.57 7.20
CA ARG A 266 -5.46 12.07 8.55
C ARG A 266 -6.07 10.67 8.55
N VAL A 267 -7.14 10.45 7.77
CA VAL A 267 -7.80 9.13 7.70
C VAL A 267 -6.86 8.03 7.23
N PHE A 268 -6.07 8.27 6.18
CA PHE A 268 -5.11 7.27 5.70
C PHE A 268 -3.95 7.05 6.66
N GLY A 269 -3.43 8.09 7.31
CA GLY A 269 -2.38 7.95 8.33
C GLY A 269 -2.87 7.20 9.58
N GLU A 270 -4.12 7.43 10.01
CA GLU A 270 -4.73 6.67 11.11
C GLU A 270 -4.91 5.19 10.72
N ALA A 271 -5.34 4.92 9.49
CA ALA A 271 -5.50 3.56 8.97
C ALA A 271 -4.16 2.82 8.84
N GLU A 272 -3.12 3.48 8.32
CA GLU A 272 -1.75 2.98 8.27
C GLU A 272 -1.24 2.61 9.68
N ALA A 273 -1.31 3.55 10.62
CA ALA A 273 -0.84 3.34 11.98
C ALA A 273 -1.61 2.22 12.69
N PHE A 274 -2.91 2.10 12.41
CA PHE A 274 -3.72 0.99 12.90
C PHE A 274 -3.25 -0.35 12.35
N LEU A 275 -3.06 -0.47 11.03
CA LEU A 275 -2.62 -1.71 10.39
C LEU A 275 -1.25 -2.15 10.88
N TRP A 276 -0.31 -1.20 11.03
CA TRP A 276 1.02 -1.47 11.56
C TRP A 276 0.95 -2.04 12.99
N ARG A 277 0.16 -1.42 13.88
CA ARG A 277 -0.02 -1.94 15.25
C ARG A 277 -0.67 -3.32 15.26
N ALA A 278 -1.70 -3.53 14.45
CA ALA A 278 -2.37 -4.82 14.35
C ALA A 278 -1.42 -5.92 13.87
N ALA A 279 -0.54 -5.62 12.91
CA ALA A 279 0.48 -6.54 12.43
C ALA A 279 1.52 -6.87 13.51
N LEU A 280 1.99 -5.87 14.28
CA LEU A 280 2.93 -6.10 15.39
C LEU A 280 2.35 -7.03 16.46
N VAL A 281 1.12 -6.77 16.91
CA VAL A 281 0.44 -7.63 17.90
C VAL A 281 0.27 -9.05 17.38
N PHE A 282 -0.05 -9.20 16.09
CA PHE A 282 -0.17 -10.52 15.47
C PHE A 282 1.16 -11.28 15.47
N LEU A 283 2.28 -10.63 15.13
CA LEU A 283 3.61 -11.25 15.13
C LEU A 283 4.08 -11.64 16.54
N GLU A 284 3.75 -10.83 17.55
CA GLU A 284 4.04 -11.17 18.95
C GLU A 284 3.27 -12.42 19.41
N GLU A 285 1.98 -12.53 19.09
CA GLU A 285 1.16 -13.70 19.46
C GLU A 285 1.65 -15.01 18.81
N ASP A 286 2.11 -14.97 17.55
CA ASP A 286 2.57 -16.16 16.83
C ASP A 286 3.92 -16.65 17.38
N SER A 287 4.82 -15.72 17.76
CA SER A 287 6.13 -16.05 18.34
C SER A 287 6.03 -16.79 19.69
N VAL A 288 4.99 -16.53 20.47
CA VAL A 288 4.73 -17.19 21.76
C VAL A 288 4.19 -18.61 21.56
N PHE A 289 3.55 -18.89 20.43
CA PHE A 289 2.96 -20.21 20.15
C PHE A 289 4.02 -21.21 19.66
N GLU A 290 5.01 -20.79 18.87
CA GLU A 290 6.11 -21.66 18.41
C GLU A 290 7.09 -22.04 19.54
N GLY A 291 7.25 -21.20 20.57
CA GLY A 291 8.14 -21.47 21.69
C GLY A 291 7.68 -22.58 22.65
N ASN A 292 6.38 -22.93 22.63
CA ASN A 292 5.79 -23.87 23.59
C ASN A 292 5.54 -25.28 23.03
N SER A 293 5.79 -25.55 21.73
CA SER A 293 5.57 -26.88 21.14
C SER A 293 6.78 -27.82 21.23
N SER A 294 7.88 -27.43 21.87
CA SER A 294 9.12 -28.22 21.94
C SER A 294 9.42 -28.88 23.31
N VAL A 295 8.48 -28.88 24.26
CA VAL A 295 8.71 -29.44 25.61
C VAL A 295 7.70 -30.52 25.99
N GLU A 296 7.43 -31.50 25.12
CA GLU A 296 6.84 -32.79 25.55
C GLU A 296 7.35 -33.90 24.63
N GLY A 297 8.48 -34.53 25.00
CA GLY A 297 9.03 -35.58 24.16
C GLY A 297 10.23 -36.37 24.67
N GLU A 298 10.66 -36.25 25.93
CA GLU A 298 11.63 -37.19 26.49
C GLU A 298 11.28 -37.55 27.93
N GLY A 299 10.89 -38.82 28.12
CA GLY A 299 11.04 -39.47 29.42
C GLY A 299 9.85 -40.28 29.91
N VAL A 300 9.58 -41.45 29.30
CA VAL A 300 9.23 -42.67 30.07
C VAL A 300 9.71 -43.91 29.29
N ARG A 301 10.83 -44.50 29.71
CA ARG A 301 11.08 -45.95 29.72
C ARG A 301 11.89 -46.31 30.95
#